data_AF-A0AAD5C645-F1
#
_entry.id   AF-A0AAD5C645-F1
#
_cell.length_a   1.000
_cell.length_b   1.000
_cell.length_c   1.000
_cell.angle_alpha   90.00
_cell.angle_beta   90.00
_cell.angle_gamma   90.00
#
_symmetry.space_group_name_H-M   'P 1'
#
loop_
_entity.id
_entity.type
_entity.pdbx_description
1 polymer ?
#
loop_
_entity_poly.entity_id
_entity_poly.type
_entity_poly.pdbx_seq_one_letter_code
_entity_poly.pdbx_strand_id
1 'polypeptide(L)'
;MFPDVEGKGDGKVLERRRFEKSFVEVERILDQNRVLINEINQNQESRMPDNLGRNVGLIRELNNNITKVVHLYSLLSSYCCSNPNSNSR
;
A
#
# COMPACT_ATOMS: atom_id res chain seq x y z
N MET A 1 4.89 29.33 38.30
CA MET A 1 4.14 28.17 37.81
C MET A 1 3.60 28.57 36.44
N PHE A 2 4.26 28.10 35.38
CA PHE A 2 3.87 28.39 33.99
C PHE A 2 3.11 27.17 33.47
N PRO A 3 1.96 27.34 32.79
CA PRO A 3 1.27 26.20 32.21
C PRO A 3 2.07 25.71 31.01
N ASP A 4 2.43 24.42 31.02
CA ASP A 4 3.00 23.72 29.87
C ASP A 4 2.08 23.85 28.65
N VAL A 5 2.59 24.45 27.58
CA VAL A 5 1.90 24.59 26.30
C VAL A 5 1.94 23.25 25.55
N GLU A 6 0.80 22.57 25.60
CA GLU A 6 0.25 21.54 24.72
C GLU A 6 1.15 20.98 23.58
N GLY A 7 1.58 19.72 23.76
CA GLY A 7 2.13 18.83 22.71
C GLY A 7 1.09 18.35 21.69
N LYS A 8 0.45 19.29 20.97
CA LYS A 8 -0.60 18.99 19.97
C LYS A 8 -0.03 18.76 18.55
N GLY A 9 1.27 19.00 18.35
CA GLY A 9 1.96 18.88 17.07
C GLY A 9 2.42 17.45 16.71
N ASP A 10 2.81 16.64 17.70
CA ASP A 10 3.52 15.38 17.46
C ASP A 10 2.63 14.30 16.83
N GLY A 11 1.35 14.25 17.20
CA GLY A 11 0.38 13.31 16.62
C GLY A 11 0.16 13.53 15.12
N LYS A 12 0.05 14.79 14.68
CA LYS A 12 -0.15 15.11 13.26
C LYS A 12 1.08 14.80 12.40
N VAL A 13 2.28 14.98 12.95
CA VAL A 13 3.53 14.62 12.27
C VAL A 13 3.65 13.11 12.11
N LEU A 14 3.26 12.34 13.13
CA LEU A 14 3.27 10.88 13.07
C LEU A 14 2.29 10.33 12.01
N GLU A 15 1.07 10.86 11.97
CA GLU A 15 0.05 10.47 10.99
C GLU A 15 0.51 10.77 9.55
N ARG A 16 1.12 11.94 9.31
CA ARG A 16 1.69 12.28 7.99
C ARG A 16 2.77 11.28 7.56
N ARG A 17 3.70 10.91 8.46
CA ARG A 17 4.73 9.92 8.12
C ARG A 17 4.13 8.55 7.83
N ARG A 18 3.07 8.14 8.53
CA ARG A 18 2.38 6.86 8.25
C ARG A 18 1.71 6.88 6.89
N PHE A 19 1.08 7.99 6.52
CA PHE A 19 0.54 8.20 5.18
C PHE A 19 1.62 8.09 4.12
N GLU A 20 2.72 8.86 4.24
CA GLU A 20 3.83 8.85 3.27
C GLU A 20 4.42 7.45 3.10
N LYS A 21 4.67 6.73 4.20
CA LYS A 21 5.15 5.34 4.13
C LYS A 21 4.18 4.40 3.43
N SER A 22 2.89 4.50 3.75
CA SER A 22 1.86 3.64 3.14
C SER A 22 1.73 3.93 1.64
N PHE A 23 1.86 5.19 1.25
CA PHE A 23 1.80 5.61 -0.15
C PHE A 23 2.99 5.07 -0.95
N VAL A 24 4.22 5.27 -0.48
CA VAL A 24 5.43 4.73 -1.12
C VAL A 24 5.38 3.21 -1.22
N GLU A 25 4.82 2.53 -0.22
CA GLU A 25 4.68 1.07 -0.27
C GLU A 25 3.66 0.62 -1.33
N VAL A 26 2.57 1.35 -1.54
CA VAL A 26 1.63 1.08 -2.64
C VAL A 26 2.34 1.21 -3.98
N GLU A 27 3.08 2.30 -4.20
CA GLU A 27 3.84 2.50 -5.44
C GLU A 27 4.82 1.36 -5.69
N ARG A 28 5.59 0.98 -4.67
CA ARG A 28 6.56 -0.13 -4.73
C ARG A 28 5.89 -1.45 -5.12
N ILE A 29 4.72 -1.76 -4.54
CA ILE A 29 4.01 -3.01 -4.84
C ILE A 29 3.42 -2.98 -6.27
N LEU A 30 2.94 -1.83 -6.73
CA LEU A 30 2.40 -1.69 -8.09
C LEU A 30 3.51 -1.81 -9.15
N ASP A 31 4.70 -1.28 -8.89
CA ASP A 31 5.87 -1.48 -9.74
C ASP A 31 6.27 -2.96 -9.81
N GLN A 32 6.23 -3.68 -8.68
CA GLN A 32 6.45 -5.12 -8.66
C GLN A 32 5.38 -5.87 -9.47
N ASN A 33 4.11 -5.48 -9.36
CA ASN A 33 3.04 -6.07 -10.18
C ASN A 33 3.28 -5.88 -11.67
N ARG A 34 3.79 -4.72 -12.09
CA ARG A 34 4.16 -4.47 -13.49
C ARG A 34 5.21 -5.46 -13.99
N VAL A 35 6.24 -5.74 -13.18
CA VAL A 35 7.29 -6.72 -13.52
C VAL A 35 6.71 -8.13 -13.59
N LEU A 36 5.90 -8.53 -12.61
CA LEU A 36 5.25 -9.85 -12.59
C LEU A 36 4.36 -10.07 -13.81
N ILE A 37 3.56 -9.08 -14.21
CA ILE A 37 2.71 -9.14 -15.40
C ILE A 37 3.56 -9.33 -16.66
N ASN A 38 4.68 -8.60 -16.78
CA ASN A 38 5.58 -8.76 -17.92
C ASN A 38 6.17 -10.18 -17.98
N GLU A 39 6.60 -10.74 -16.86
CA GLU A 39 7.12 -12.12 -16.81
C GLU A 39 6.04 -13.16 -17.15
N ILE A 40 4.82 -12.97 -16.61
CA ILE A 40 3.66 -13.83 -16.93
C ILE A 40 3.39 -13.82 -18.45
N ASN A 41 3.42 -12.64 -19.07
CA ASN A 41 3.21 -12.49 -20.50
C ASN A 41 4.32 -13.16 -21.32
N GLN A 42 5.60 -12.98 -20.93
CA GLN A 42 6.72 -13.64 -21.60
C GLN A 42 6.64 -15.18 -21.52
N ASN A 43 6.26 -15.71 -20.36
CA ASN A 43 6.05 -17.13 -20.17
C ASN A 43 4.88 -17.67 -21.01
N GLN A 44 3.82 -16.87 -21.19
CA GLN A 44 2.70 -17.20 -22.06
C GLN A 44 3.10 -17.21 -23.54
N GLU A 45 3.91 -16.22 -23.95
CA GLU A 45 4.42 -16.09 -25.32
C GLU A 45 5.39 -17.21 -25.70
N SER A 46 6.22 -17.69 -24.76
CA SER A 46 7.16 -18.78 -25.02
C SER A 46 6.46 -20.13 -25.26
N ARG A 47 5.23 -20.30 -24.77
CA ARG A 47 4.41 -21.53 -24.84
C ARG A 47 5.10 -22.78 -24.27
N MET A 48 6.17 -22.61 -23.49
CA MET A 48 6.84 -23.71 -22.85
C MET A 48 6.04 -24.16 -21.62
N PRO A 49 5.71 -25.47 -21.50
CA PRO A 49 4.89 -25.96 -20.40
C PRO A 49 5.48 -25.66 -19.02
N ASP A 50 6.81 -25.70 -18.88
CA ASP A 50 7.50 -25.34 -17.63
C ASP A 50 7.28 -23.87 -17.26
N ASN A 51 7.34 -22.96 -18.23
CA ASN A 51 7.12 -21.53 -18.02
C ASN A 51 5.66 -21.23 -17.67
N LEU A 52 4.71 -21.92 -18.31
CA LEU A 52 3.30 -21.83 -17.96
C LEU A 52 3.04 -22.34 -16.53
N GLY A 53 3.76 -23.38 -16.08
CA GLY A 53 3.73 -23.81 -14.69
C GLY A 53 4.19 -22.72 -13.72
N ARG A 54 5.23 -21.95 -14.08
CA ARG A 54 5.73 -20.82 -13.28
C ARG A 54 4.71 -19.67 -13.19
N ASN A 55 3.87 -19.46 -14.21
CA ASN A 55 2.81 -18.45 -14.16
C ASN A 55 1.84 -18.65 -13.00
N VAL A 56 1.60 -19.89 -12.56
CA VAL A 56 0.75 -20.15 -11.38
C VAL A 56 1.33 -19.51 -10.13
N GLY A 57 2.66 -19.58 -9.94
CA GLY A 57 3.36 -18.94 -8.83
C GLY A 57 3.32 -17.42 -8.92
N LEU A 58 3.65 -16.88 -10.10
CA LEU A 58 3.66 -15.44 -10.36
C LEU A 58 2.28 -14.80 -10.18
N ILE A 59 1.21 -15.46 -10.63
CA ILE A 59 -0.17 -14.99 -10.45
C ILE A 59 -0.58 -15.01 -8.99
N ARG A 60 -0.17 -16.03 -8.21
CA ARG A 60 -0.41 -16.04 -6.75
C ARG A 60 0.28 -14.86 -6.07
N GLU A 61 1.52 -14.56 -6.46
CA GLU A 61 2.26 -13.41 -5.93
C GLU A 61 1.57 -12.09 -6.29
N LEU A 62 1.16 -11.93 -7.55
CA LEU A 62 0.39 -10.78 -8.01
C LEU A 62 -0.91 -10.61 -7.21
N ASN A 63 -1.67 -11.69 -6.97
CA ASN A 63 -2.90 -11.64 -6.19
C ASN A 63 -2.67 -11.25 -4.72
N ASN A 64 -1.57 -11.74 -4.12
CA ASN A 64 -1.16 -11.34 -2.78
C ASN A 64 -0.81 -9.85 -2.73
N ASN A 65 -0.11 -9.34 -3.74
CA ASN A 65 0.21 -7.92 -3.87
C ASN A 65 -1.04 -7.05 -4.02
N ILE A 66 -2.03 -7.47 -4.82
CA ILE A 66 -3.32 -6.77 -4.93
C ILE A 66 -4.04 -6.73 -3.57
N THR A 67 -4.06 -7.83 -2.83
CA THR A 67 -4.66 -7.88 -1.49
C THR A 67 -3.99 -6.89 -0.53
N LYS A 68 -2.65 -6.81 -0.55
CA LYS A 68 -1.89 -5.83 0.24
C LYS A 68 -2.20 -4.40 -0.16
N VAL A 69 -2.27 -4.12 -1.46
CA VAL A 69 -2.60 -2.78 -1.99
C VAL A 69 -3.98 -2.35 -1.54
N VAL A 70 -5.00 -3.23 -1.61
CA VAL A 70 -6.35 -2.94 -1.11
C VAL A 70 -6.33 -2.56 0.37
N HIS A 71 -5.59 -3.32 1.20
CA HIS A 71 -5.44 -3.00 2.61
C HIS A 71 -4.74 -1.64 2.85
N LEU A 72 -3.65 -1.36 2.13
CA LEU A 72 -2.94 -0.08 2.22
C LEU A 72 -3.81 1.10 1.78
N TYR A 73 -4.63 0.94 0.75
CA TYR A 73 -5.61 1.96 0.35
C TYR A 73 -6.66 2.22 1.42
N SER A 74 -7.12 1.19 2.13
CA SER A 74 -8.00 1.37 3.30
C SER A 74 -7.34 2.19 4.40
N LEU A 75 -6.05 1.97 4.66
CA LEU A 75 -5.27 2.77 5.61
C LEU A 75 -5.12 4.22 5.12
N LEU A 76 -4.74 4.42 3.86
CA LEU A 76 -4.62 5.74 3.24
C LEU A 76 -5.93 6.53 3.32
N SER A 77 -7.06 5.90 3.02
CA SER A 77 -8.39 6.50 3.15
C SER A 77 -8.68 6.91 4.59
N SER A 78 -8.31 6.09 5.59
CA SER A 78 -8.50 6.42 7.01
C SER A 78 -7.70 7.65 7.45
N TYR A 79 -6.49 7.86 6.92
CA TYR A 79 -5.69 9.05 7.20
C TYR A 79 -6.32 10.33 6.62
N CYS A 80 -6.98 10.25 5.47
CA CYS A 80 -7.64 11.39 4.83
C CYS A 80 -9.00 11.74 5.46
N CYS A 81 -9.75 10.74 5.94
CA CYS A 81 -11.11 10.92 6.43
C CYS A 81 -11.23 11.04 7.96
N SER A 82 -10.13 10.92 8.71
CA SER A 82 -10.12 11.18 10.15
C SER A 82 -10.30 12.68 10.43
N ASN A 83 -11.55 13.15 10.39
CA ASN A 83 -11.92 14.53 10.65
C ASN A 83 -12.00 14.79 12.17
N PRO A 84 -11.24 15.75 12.73
CA PRO A 84 -11.21 16.04 14.16
C PRO A 84 -12.35 16.97 14.59
N ASN A 85 -13.59 16.70 14.17
CA ASN A 85 -14.74 17.46 14.67
C ASN A 85 -15.43 16.71 15.81
N SER A 86 -14.74 16.67 16.94
CA SER A 86 -15.31 16.38 18.27
C SER A 86 -15.21 17.65 19.12
N ASN A 87 -15.90 18.71 18.69
CA ASN A 87 -16.32 19.81 19.57
C ASN A 87 -17.75 20.19 19.19
N SER A 88 -18.69 19.32 19.57
CA SER A 88 -20.10 19.67 19.72
C SER A 88 -20.52 19.22 21.12
N ARG A 89 -20.23 20.08 22.10
CA ARG A 89 -21.01 20.31 23.31
C ARG A 89 -20.42 21.48 24.11
#